data_AF-X0QV94-F1
#
_entry.id   AF-X0QV94-F1
#
_cell.length_a   1.000
_cell.length_b   1.000
_cell.length_c   1.000
_cell.angle_alpha   90.00
_cell.angle_beta   90.00
_cell.angle_gamma   90.00
#
_symmetry.space_group_name_H-M   'P 1'
#
loop_
_entity.id
_entity.type
_entity.pdbx_description
1 polymer ?
#
loop_
_entity_poly.entity_id
_entity_poly.type
_entity_poly.pdbx_seq_one_letter_code
_entity_poly.pdbx_strand_id
1 'polypeptide(L)'
;MLELGILRHRYSNHQSSTSGQGINLATDHGLQISGDTGVLLSTFGVRHSQSEHESAWVNDAGQQQLKLGAELSETFKEAKQAHLQSTAALSDANQTIETFKTSAHIIDETLNTEVLGAAMSC
;
A
#
# COMPACT_ATOMS: atom_id res chain seq x y z
N MET A 1 5.75 19.69 -31.91
CA MET A 1 7.18 19.64 -32.24
C MET A 1 7.73 18.29 -31.81
N LEU A 2 8.29 17.52 -32.74
CA LEU A 2 8.87 16.19 -32.47
C LEU A 2 10.38 16.23 -32.74
N GLU A 3 11.18 15.77 -31.79
CA GLU A 3 12.63 15.61 -31.91
C GLU A 3 13.02 14.20 -31.50
N LEU A 4 13.99 13.61 -32.21
CA LEU A 4 14.52 12.27 -31.94
C LEU A 4 16.05 12.30 -31.94
N GLY A 5 16.67 11.53 -31.03
CA GLY A 5 18.12 11.38 -30.95
C GLY A 5 18.76 12.40 -30.03
N ILE A 6 19.83 13.06 -30.47
CA ILE A 6 20.49 14.13 -29.70
C ILE A 6 19.65 15.40 -29.83
N LEU A 7 19.03 15.81 -28.73
CA LEU A 7 18.19 17.00 -28.64
C LEU A 7 19.09 18.24 -28.59
N ARG A 8 18.74 19.28 -29.38
CA ARG A 8 19.56 20.49 -29.54
C ARG A 8 18.75 21.73 -29.18
N HIS A 9 19.39 22.68 -28.51
CA HIS A 9 18.73 23.96 -28.18
C HIS A 9 18.43 24.76 -29.45
N ARG A 10 17.15 25.04 -29.73
CA ARG A 10 16.73 25.72 -30.98
C ARG A 10 16.99 27.23 -31.02
N TYR A 11 17.23 27.85 -29.87
CA TYR A 11 17.36 29.31 -29.75
C TYR A 11 18.81 29.84 -29.64
N SER A 12 19.83 28.97 -29.69
CA SER A 12 21.23 29.40 -29.57
C SER A 12 21.96 29.32 -30.91
N ASN A 13 22.02 30.43 -31.65
CA ASN A 13 22.70 30.52 -32.96
C ASN A 13 24.24 30.59 -32.86
N HIS A 14 24.82 30.62 -31.66
CA HIS A 14 26.28 30.70 -31.48
C HIS A 14 26.91 29.58 -30.65
N GLN A 15 26.12 28.76 -29.95
CA GLN A 15 26.63 27.57 -29.27
C GLN A 15 25.62 26.44 -29.38
N SER A 16 26.02 25.42 -30.12
CA SER A 16 25.36 24.11 -30.21
C SER A 16 25.38 23.41 -28.85
N SER A 17 24.52 23.83 -27.92
CA SER A 17 24.34 23.14 -26.65
C SER A 17 23.35 21.99 -26.81
N THR A 18 23.77 20.79 -26.44
CA THR A 18 22.94 19.58 -26.38
C THR A 18 21.98 19.71 -25.19
N SER A 19 20.67 19.59 -25.42
CA SER A 19 19.65 19.66 -24.37
C SER A 19 19.26 18.29 -23.81
N GLY A 20 19.68 17.19 -24.45
CA GLY A 20 19.46 15.82 -23.98
C GLY A 20 19.59 14.79 -25.09
N GLN A 21 19.22 13.54 -24.79
CA GLN A 21 19.13 12.45 -25.76
C GLN A 21 17.82 11.69 -25.55
N GLY A 22 17.06 11.44 -26.61
CA GLY A 22 15.79 10.70 -26.54
C GLY A 22 14.76 11.20 -27.56
N ILE A 23 13.48 11.06 -27.20
CA ILE A 23 12.35 11.60 -27.96
C ILE A 23 11.76 12.76 -27.15
N ASN A 24 11.60 13.92 -27.79
CA ASN A 24 10.94 15.07 -27.20
C ASN A 24 9.69 15.44 -28.01
N LEU A 25 8.55 15.43 -27.33
CA LEU A 25 7.25 15.83 -27.85
C LEU A 25 6.82 17.10 -27.09
N ALA A 26 6.96 18.26 -27.74
CA ALA A 26 6.61 19.54 -27.16
C ALA A 26 5.54 20.25 -27.98
N THR A 27 4.62 20.92 -27.31
CA THR A 27 3.57 21.74 -27.92
C THR A 27 3.23 22.89 -26.98
N ASP A 28 2.93 24.05 -27.55
CA ASP A 28 2.50 25.24 -26.81
C ASP A 28 1.02 25.14 -26.39
N HIS A 29 0.35 24.05 -26.78
CA HIS A 29 -1.04 23.71 -26.50
C HIS A 29 -1.11 22.37 -25.74
N GLY A 30 -2.31 21.80 -25.54
CA GLY A 30 -2.46 20.47 -24.94
C GLY A 30 -1.86 19.34 -25.79
N LEU A 31 -1.27 18.34 -25.13
CA LEU A 31 -0.85 17.07 -25.74
C LEU A 31 -1.88 15.99 -25.42
N GLN A 32 -2.42 15.34 -26.46
CA GLN A 32 -3.31 14.18 -26.31
C GLN A 32 -2.61 12.93 -26.83
N ILE A 33 -2.62 11.88 -26.02
CA ILE A 33 -2.17 10.54 -26.39
C ILE A 33 -3.40 9.62 -26.33
N SER A 34 -3.66 8.87 -27.38
CA SER A 34 -4.77 7.93 -27.46
C SER A 34 -4.29 6.63 -28.09
N GLY A 35 -4.69 5.49 -27.54
CA GLY A 35 -4.34 4.16 -28.02
C GLY A 35 -5.55 3.23 -27.88
N ASP A 36 -5.82 2.46 -28.93
CA ASP A 36 -7.04 1.65 -29.04
C ASP A 36 -7.17 0.58 -27.94
N THR A 37 -6.04 0.07 -27.44
CA THR A 37 -5.96 -0.95 -26.39
C THR A 37 -5.43 -0.41 -25.06
N GLY A 38 -5.10 0.88 -25.00
CA GLY A 38 -4.48 1.54 -23.85
C GLY A 38 -3.16 2.24 -24.18
N VAL A 39 -2.56 2.85 -23.15
CA VAL A 39 -1.28 3.56 -23.25
C VAL A 39 -0.37 3.06 -22.13
N LEU A 40 0.81 2.56 -22.50
CA LEU A 40 1.87 2.24 -21.54
C LEU A 40 2.85 3.41 -21.47
N LEU A 41 2.94 4.05 -20.31
CA LEU A 41 4.01 5.00 -19.98
C LEU A 41 4.96 4.34 -19.00
N SER A 42 6.22 4.17 -19.40
CA SER A 42 7.22 3.47 -18.61
C SER A 42 8.55 4.20 -18.66
N THR A 43 9.23 4.27 -17.53
CA THR A 43 10.64 4.67 -17.43
C THR A 43 11.57 3.46 -17.45
N PHE A 44 11.02 2.24 -17.42
CA PHE A 44 11.81 1.02 -17.59
C PHE A 44 12.23 0.90 -19.05
N GLY A 45 13.45 0.41 -19.26
CA GLY A 45 13.97 0.18 -20.60
C GLY A 45 13.11 -0.85 -21.32
N VAL A 46 12.40 -0.44 -22.35
CA VAL A 46 11.75 -1.35 -23.30
C VAL A 46 12.83 -1.80 -24.26
N ARG A 47 13.29 -3.04 -24.12
CA ARG A 47 14.27 -3.61 -25.06
C ARG A 47 13.51 -4.03 -26.30
N HIS A 48 13.85 -3.42 -27.44
CA HIS A 48 13.37 -3.86 -28.74
C HIS A 48 14.61 -4.12 -29.59
N SER A 49 15.01 -5.38 -29.71
CA SER A 49 16.09 -5.80 -30.60
C SER A 49 15.47 -6.37 -31.87
N GLN A 50 16.00 -6.05 -33.07
CA GLN A 50 15.44 -6.57 -34.33
C GLN A 50 15.51 -8.12 -34.43
N SER A 51 16.34 -8.76 -33.62
CA SER A 51 16.51 -10.21 -33.56
C SER A 51 15.50 -10.92 -32.66
N GLU A 52 15.02 -10.23 -31.62
CA GLU A 52 14.04 -10.76 -30.69
C GLU A 52 12.73 -10.04 -31.02
N HIS A 53 11.76 -10.76 -31.56
CA HIS A 53 10.43 -10.24 -31.87
C HIS A 53 9.65 -9.91 -30.58
N GLU A 54 10.28 -9.21 -29.63
CA GLU A 54 9.70 -8.78 -28.38
C GLU A 54 8.74 -7.63 -28.66
N SER A 55 7.50 -7.86 -28.24
CA SER A 55 6.42 -6.90 -28.34
C SER A 55 6.84 -5.59 -27.66
N ALA A 56 6.52 -4.44 -28.27
CA ALA A 56 6.75 -3.12 -27.69
C ALA A 56 6.02 -2.90 -26.34
N TRP A 57 5.23 -3.89 -25.89
CA TRP A 57 4.50 -3.93 -24.63
C TRP A 57 5.19 -4.71 -23.51
N VAL A 58 6.33 -5.37 -23.78
CA VAL A 58 7.06 -6.13 -22.75
C VAL A 58 7.62 -5.14 -21.71
N ASN A 59 7.04 -5.18 -20.51
CA ASN A 59 7.40 -4.35 -19.36
C ASN A 59 7.39 -5.20 -18.08
N ASP A 60 8.19 -6.26 -18.08
CA ASP A 60 8.22 -7.25 -17.00
C ASP A 60 8.55 -6.61 -15.65
N ALA A 61 9.46 -5.63 -15.64
CA ALA A 61 9.80 -4.87 -14.44
C ALA A 61 8.58 -4.13 -13.87
N GLY A 62 7.83 -3.42 -14.71
CA GLY A 62 6.61 -2.74 -14.28
C GLY A 62 5.50 -3.71 -13.86
N GLN A 63 5.32 -4.82 -14.57
CA GLN A 63 4.34 -5.85 -14.20
C GLN A 63 4.69 -6.49 -12.85
N GLN A 64 5.97 -6.79 -12.61
CA GLN A 64 6.43 -7.33 -11.34
C GLN A 64 6.23 -6.33 -10.20
N GLN A 65 6.48 -5.05 -10.42
CA GLN A 65 6.21 -4.01 -9.43
C GLN A 65 4.72 -3.93 -9.08
N LEU A 66 3.83 -4.00 -10.08
CA LEU A 66 2.38 -4.02 -9.86
C LEU A 66 1.94 -5.26 -9.09
N LYS A 67 2.51 -6.43 -9.41
CA LYS A 67 2.23 -7.68 -8.71
C LYS A 67 2.62 -7.60 -7.23
N LEU A 68 3.83 -7.14 -6.93
CA LEU A 68 4.29 -6.95 -5.55
C LEU A 68 3.40 -5.96 -4.79
N GLY A 69 2.97 -4.88 -5.45
CA GLY A 69 2.01 -3.94 -4.87
C GLY A 69 0.67 -4.57 -4.52
N ALA A 70 0.14 -5.43 -5.39
CA ALA A 70 -1.11 -6.16 -5.13
C ALA A 70 -0.96 -7.16 -3.98
N GLU A 71 0.14 -7.93 -3.95
CA GLU A 71 0.44 -8.89 -2.88
C GLU A 71 0.60 -8.19 -1.51
N LEU A 72 1.29 -7.05 -1.47
CA LEU A 72 1.41 -6.23 -0.26
C LEU A 72 0.06 -5.69 0.21
N SER A 73 -0.79 -5.24 -0.71
CA SER A 73 -2.13 -4.76 -0.39
C SER A 73 -3.00 -5.85 0.23
N GLU A 74 -2.95 -7.07 -0.30
CA GLU A 74 -3.71 -8.19 0.27
C GLU A 74 -3.16 -8.59 1.65
N THR A 75 -1.83 -8.64 1.79
CA THR A 75 -1.17 -8.92 3.08
C THR A 75 -1.60 -7.91 4.15
N PHE A 76 -1.64 -6.61 3.82
CA PHE A 76 -2.09 -5.59 4.77
C PHE A 76 -3.58 -5.71 5.12
N LYS A 77 -4.41 -6.13 4.17
CA LYS A 77 -5.84 -6.37 4.42
C LYS A 77 -6.03 -7.56 5.38
N GLU A 78 -5.32 -8.66 5.19
CA GLU A 78 -5.33 -9.81 6.11
C GLU A 78 -4.81 -9.42 7.50
N ALA A 79 -3.69 -8.70 7.57
CA ALA A 79 -3.11 -8.23 8.83
C ALA A 79 -4.08 -7.31 9.59
N LYS A 80 -4.78 -6.41 8.89
CA LYS A 80 -5.82 -5.56 9.47
C LYS A 80 -6.95 -6.39 10.05
N GLN A 81 -7.42 -7.42 9.34
CA GLN A 81 -8.49 -8.28 9.82
C GLN A 81 -8.06 -9.06 11.08
N ALA A 82 -6.87 -9.66 11.06
CA ALA A 82 -6.33 -10.37 12.22
C ALA A 82 -6.16 -9.44 13.43
N HIS A 83 -5.69 -8.21 13.22
CA HIS A 83 -5.57 -7.20 14.28
C HIS A 83 -6.92 -6.83 14.89
N LEU A 84 -7.96 -6.62 14.08
CA LEU A 84 -9.31 -6.33 14.57
C LEU A 84 -9.89 -7.51 15.38
N GLN A 85 -9.71 -8.74 14.90
CA GLN A 85 -10.14 -9.94 15.62
C GLN A 85 -9.42 -10.11 16.96
N SER A 86 -8.10 -9.92 16.98
CA SER A 86 -7.31 -9.97 18.22
C SER A 86 -7.75 -8.88 19.21
N THR A 87 -8.01 -7.67 18.73
CA THR A 87 -8.48 -6.56 19.57
C THR A 87 -9.84 -6.87 20.19
N ALA A 88 -10.77 -7.41 19.42
CA ALA A 88 -12.08 -7.84 19.92
C ALA A 88 -11.95 -8.93 20.99
N ALA A 89 -11.15 -9.97 20.73
CA ALA A 89 -10.91 -11.05 21.68
C ALA A 89 -10.28 -10.56 23.00
N LEU A 90 -9.34 -9.61 22.93
CA LEU A 90 -8.75 -8.99 24.13
C LEU A 90 -9.78 -8.16 24.91
N SER A 91 -10.67 -7.44 24.22
CA SER A 91 -11.78 -6.71 24.85
C SER A 91 -12.71 -7.66 25.60
N ASP A 92 -13.10 -8.77 24.98
CA ASP A 92 -13.98 -9.77 25.59
C ASP A 92 -13.32 -10.48 26.79
N ALA A 93 -12.02 -10.78 26.68
CA ALA A 93 -11.24 -11.34 27.78
C ALA A 93 -11.18 -10.37 28.98
N ASN A 94 -10.94 -9.09 28.73
CA ASN A 94 -10.96 -8.07 29.79
C ASN A 94 -12.35 -7.98 30.45
N GLN A 95 -13.43 -7.99 29.67
CA GLN A 95 -14.79 -7.98 30.22
C GLN A 95 -15.07 -9.21 31.10
N THR A 96 -14.57 -10.38 30.68
CA THR A 96 -14.69 -11.62 31.46
C THR A 96 -13.93 -11.53 32.78
N ILE A 97 -12.71 -10.96 32.77
CA ILE A 97 -11.89 -10.74 33.97
C ILE A 97 -12.61 -9.79 34.94
N GLU A 98 -13.19 -8.70 34.46
CA GLU A 98 -13.93 -7.75 35.32
C GLU A 98 -15.18 -8.39 35.93
N THR A 99 -15.86 -9.26 35.17
CA THR A 99 -17.01 -10.03 35.69
C THR A 99 -16.56 -10.99 36.78
N PHE A 100 -15.45 -11.71 36.58
CA PHE A 100 -14.89 -12.60 37.60
C PHE A 100 -14.49 -11.86 38.87
N LYS A 101 -13.81 -10.70 38.75
CA LYS A 101 -13.44 -9.86 39.90
C LYS A 101 -14.67 -9.43 40.70
N THR A 102 -15.73 -9.03 40.01
CA THR A 102 -17.00 -8.63 40.64
C THR A 102 -17.61 -9.80 41.42
N SER A 103 -17.70 -10.98 40.81
CA SER A 103 -18.22 -12.18 41.48
C SER A 103 -17.38 -12.57 42.69
N ALA A 104 -16.05 -12.52 42.58
CA ALA A 104 -15.14 -12.81 43.69
C ALA A 104 -15.33 -11.83 44.86
N HIS A 105 -15.52 -10.54 44.57
CA HIS A 105 -15.79 -9.51 45.57
C HIS A 105 -17.12 -9.76 46.31
N ILE A 106 -18.19 -10.10 45.58
CA ILE A 106 -19.49 -10.43 46.19
C ILE A 106 -19.38 -11.65 47.13
N ILE A 107 -18.63 -12.68 46.73
CA ILE A 107 -18.39 -13.87 47.57
C ILE A 107 -17.64 -13.49 48.85
N ASP A 108 -16.59 -12.68 48.73
CA ASP A 108 -15.79 -12.22 49.88
C ASP A 108 -16.64 -11.39 50.87
N GLU A 109 -17.45 -10.45 50.36
CA GLU A 109 -18.39 -9.68 51.19
C GLU A 109 -19.42 -10.58 51.89
N THR A 110 -19.99 -11.55 51.16
CA THR A 110 -20.98 -12.49 51.71
C THR A 110 -20.39 -13.32 52.84
N LEU A 111 -19.21 -13.93 52.62
CA LEU A 111 -18.51 -14.71 53.63
C LEU A 111 -18.18 -13.88 54.87
N ASN A 112 -17.73 -12.63 54.69
CA ASN A 112 -17.43 -11.74 55.82
C ASN A 112 -18.69 -11.41 56.64
N THR A 113 -19.83 -11.18 55.99
CA THR A 113 -21.11 -10.95 56.71
C THR A 113 -21.60 -12.18 57.47
N GLU A 114 -21.44 -13.39 56.92
CA GLU A 114 -21.81 -14.63 57.60
C GLU A 114 -20.97 -14.88 58.85
N VAL A 115 -19.65 -14.64 58.78
CA VAL A 115 -18.74 -14.78 59.93
C VAL A 115 -19.09 -13.78 61.04
N LEU A 116 -19.36 -12.52 60.69
CA LEU A 116 -19.77 -11.50 61.67
C LEU A 116 -21.14 -11.81 62.30
N GLY A 117 -22.09 -12.32 61.51
CA GLY A 117 -23.39 -12.77 61.99
C GLY A 117 -23.30 -13.96 62.94
N ALA A 118 -22.42 -14.93 62.64
CA ALA A 118 -22.15 -16.07 63.51
C ALA A 118 -21.45 -15.66 64.81
N ALA A 119 -20.55 -14.67 64.77
CA ALA A 119 -19.84 -14.16 65.94
C ALA A 119 -20.72 -13.35 66.90
N MET A 120 -21.83 -12.74 66.42
CA MET A 120 -22.78 -12.01 67.26
C MET A 120 -23.95 -12.87 67.80
N SER A 121 -24.02 -14.15 67.41
CA SER A 121 -25.08 -15.08 67.84
C SER A 121 -24.66 -16.04 68.98
N CYS A 122 -23.46 -15.87 69.54
CA CYS A 122 -22.93 -16.64 70.68
C CYS A 122 -22.90 -15.81 71.97
#